data_AF-A0A953P6L8-F1
#
_entry.id   AF-A0A953P6L8-F1
#
_cell.length_a   1.000
_cell.length_b   1.000
_cell.length_c   1.000
_cell.angle_alpha   90.00
_cell.angle_beta   90.00
_cell.angle_gamma   90.00
#
_symmetry.space_group_name_H-M   'P 1'
#
loop_
_entity.id
_entity.type
_entity.pdbx_description
1 polymer ?
#
loop_
_entity_poly.entity_id
_entity_poly.type
_entity_poly.pdbx_seq_one_letter_code
_entity_poly.pdbx_strand_id
1 'polypeptide(L)'
;MGAKPELAFDVCWEVYRGARDVLETRRGISALDWSAGGGAKFLWKPDIKPRLNEYVADFALAGQAALGEPGWASRLVLFRTHYLGLVPYERARPFLGLSPMGWVNWTEEIRRRCGQEMLRRGMFPPKRYFLEAS
;
A
#
# COMPACT_ATOMS: atom_id res chain seq x y z
N MET A 1 -20.64 5.31 -11.49
CA MET A 1 -20.58 4.55 -10.22
C MET A 1 -19.13 4.43 -9.81
N GLY A 2 -18.70 5.15 -8.76
CA GLY A 2 -17.36 4.97 -8.21
C GLY A 2 -17.28 3.65 -7.44
N ALA A 3 -16.14 2.96 -7.48
CA ALA A 3 -15.94 1.77 -6.66
C ALA A 3 -15.94 2.14 -5.18
N LYS A 4 -16.39 1.22 -4.32
CA LYS A 4 -16.30 1.40 -2.87
C LYS A 4 -14.82 1.54 -2.46
N PRO A 5 -14.44 2.52 -1.63
CA PRO A 5 -13.05 2.71 -1.20
C PRO A 5 -12.43 1.46 -0.61
N GLU A 6 -13.17 0.74 0.23
CA GLU A 6 -12.69 -0.48 0.90
C GLU A 6 -12.37 -1.59 -0.13
N LEU A 7 -13.22 -1.75 -1.15
CA LEU A 7 -12.96 -2.69 -2.24
C LEU A 7 -11.75 -2.26 -3.07
N ALA A 8 -11.61 -0.96 -3.34
CA ALA A 8 -10.46 -0.43 -4.06
C ALA A 8 -9.16 -0.72 -3.31
N PHE A 9 -9.18 -0.55 -1.99
CA PHE A 9 -8.05 -0.90 -1.13
C PHE A 9 -7.74 -2.40 -1.18
N ASP A 10 -8.73 -3.27 -0.95
CA ASP A 10 -8.52 -4.72 -0.89
C ASP A 10 -7.90 -5.23 -2.20
N VAL A 11 -8.42 -4.79 -3.35
CA VAL A 11 -7.88 -5.14 -4.67
C VAL A 11 -6.46 -4.62 -4.88
N CYS A 12 -6.17 -3.37 -4.49
CA CYS A 12 -4.81 -2.84 -4.62
C CYS A 12 -3.83 -3.54 -3.68
N TRP A 13 -4.28 -3.92 -2.49
CA TRP A 13 -3.46 -4.64 -1.52
C TRP A 13 -3.12 -6.05 -1.99
N GLU A 14 -4.06 -6.77 -2.64
CA GLU A 14 -3.73 -8.06 -3.28
C GLU A 14 -2.63 -7.94 -4.32
N VAL A 15 -2.71 -6.91 -5.18
CA VAL A 15 -1.68 -6.65 -6.18
C VAL A 15 -0.35 -6.26 -5.54
N TYR A 16 -0.38 -5.47 -4.47
CA TYR A 16 0.80 -5.13 -3.68
C TYR A 16 1.46 -6.39 -3.10
N ARG A 17 0.68 -7.32 -2.52
CA ARG A 17 1.20 -8.59 -1.97
C ARG A 17 1.91 -9.41 -3.04
N GLY A 18 1.28 -9.58 -4.19
CA GLY A 18 1.88 -10.29 -5.33
C GLY A 18 3.13 -9.58 -5.87
N ALA A 19 3.11 -8.25 -5.98
CA ALA A 19 4.25 -7.46 -6.43
C ALA A 19 5.44 -7.55 -5.47
N ARG A 20 5.18 -7.47 -4.16
CA ARG A 20 6.19 -7.59 -3.10
C ARG A 20 6.84 -8.96 -3.09
N ASP A 21 6.06 -10.03 -3.15
CA ASP A 21 6.59 -11.40 -3.23
C ASP A 21 7.46 -11.59 -4.49
N VAL A 22 7.04 -11.07 -5.64
CA VAL A 22 7.86 -11.11 -6.86
C VAL A 22 9.18 -10.34 -6.72
N LEU A 23 9.18 -9.18 -6.07
CA LEU A 23 10.39 -8.38 -5.85
C LEU A 23 11.36 -9.06 -4.89
N GLU A 24 10.86 -9.56 -3.76
CA GLU A 24 11.67 -10.21 -2.72
C GLU A 24 12.19 -11.57 -3.20
N THR A 25 11.32 -12.42 -3.77
CA THR A 25 11.65 -13.80 -4.14
C THR A 25 12.40 -13.90 -5.47
N ARG A 26 12.04 -13.11 -6.49
CA ARG A 26 12.60 -13.26 -7.85
C ARG A 26 13.69 -12.27 -8.21
N ARG A 27 13.76 -11.11 -7.54
CA ARG A 27 14.74 -10.07 -7.88
C ARG A 27 15.76 -9.83 -6.76
N GLY A 28 15.55 -10.36 -5.55
CA GLY A 28 16.44 -10.15 -4.41
C GLY A 28 16.55 -8.67 -4.00
N ILE A 29 15.60 -7.84 -4.45
CA ILE A 29 15.52 -6.43 -4.09
C ILE A 29 14.53 -6.36 -2.93
N SER A 30 15.02 -5.94 -1.77
CA SER A 30 14.14 -5.60 -0.64
C SER A 30 13.11 -4.60 -1.15
N ALA A 31 11.82 -4.95 -1.04
CA ALA A 31 10.72 -4.10 -1.52
C ALA A 31 10.67 -2.73 -0.82
N LEU A 32 11.46 -2.58 0.26
CA LEU A 32 11.63 -1.38 1.06
C LEU A 32 13.04 -0.76 0.93
N ASP A 33 13.96 -1.32 0.14
CA ASP A 33 15.25 -0.68 -0.19
C ASP A 33 15.14 0.06 -1.51
N TRP A 34 14.86 1.35 -1.39
CA TRP A 34 14.70 2.28 -2.50
C TRP A 34 16.06 2.59 -3.15
N SER A 35 17.18 2.30 -2.48
CA SER A 35 18.54 2.58 -2.99
C SER A 35 19.12 1.46 -3.86
N ALA A 36 18.62 0.24 -3.76
CA ALA A 36 19.22 -0.94 -4.40
C ALA A 36 18.85 -1.10 -5.89
N GLY A 37 17.81 -0.39 -6.34
CA GLY A 37 17.30 -0.45 -7.72
C GLY A 37 17.89 0.62 -8.63
N GLY A 38 19.23 0.72 -8.72
CA GLY A 38 19.93 1.44 -9.78
C GLY A 38 19.47 2.89 -10.06
N GLY A 39 19.95 3.85 -9.27
CA GLY A 39 20.43 5.15 -9.75
C GLY A 39 19.48 6.11 -10.50
N ALA A 40 18.20 5.79 -10.67
CA ALA A 40 17.23 6.70 -11.27
C ALA A 40 16.38 7.32 -10.15
N LYS A 41 16.52 8.63 -10.00
CA LYS A 41 15.67 9.52 -9.20
C LYS A 41 14.22 9.02 -9.31
N PHE A 42 13.60 8.58 -8.21
CA PHE A 42 12.18 8.26 -8.16
C PHE A 42 11.39 9.57 -8.34
N LEU A 43 11.33 10.02 -9.57
CA LEU A 43 10.49 11.11 -10.03
C LEU A 43 9.05 10.59 -9.99
N TRP A 44 8.17 11.38 -9.37
CA TRP A 44 6.74 11.20 -9.47
C TRP A 44 6.37 11.04 -10.97
N LYS A 45 5.89 9.84 -11.33
CA LYS A 45 5.43 9.38 -12.65
C LYS A 45 6.53 9.31 -13.75
N PRO A 46 7.11 8.12 -14.04
CA PRO A 46 7.99 7.92 -15.19
C PRO A 46 7.22 7.55 -16.48
N ASP A 47 7.60 8.17 -17.61
CA ASP A 47 7.00 8.07 -18.96
C ASP A 47 7.20 6.70 -19.67
N ILE A 48 7.72 5.66 -19.00
CA ILE A 48 8.09 4.39 -19.65
C ILE A 48 7.70 3.20 -18.78
N LYS A 49 6.45 2.74 -18.96
CA LYS A 49 5.82 1.53 -18.37
C LYS A 49 5.97 1.42 -16.84
N PRO A 50 4.92 1.73 -16.06
CA PRO A 50 4.98 1.67 -14.61
C PRO A 50 5.45 0.30 -14.13
N ARG A 51 6.53 0.30 -13.34
CA ARG A 51 7.21 -0.91 -12.88
C ARG A 51 6.61 -1.40 -11.56
N LEU A 52 6.78 -2.69 -11.26
CA LEU A 52 6.28 -3.28 -10.00
C LEU A 52 6.82 -2.57 -8.74
N ASN A 53 8.06 -2.06 -8.78
CA ASN A 53 8.64 -1.27 -7.69
C ASN A 53 7.94 0.08 -7.50
N GLU A 54 7.48 0.71 -8.58
CA GLU A 54 6.74 1.97 -8.51
C GLU A 54 5.34 1.76 -7.95
N TYR A 55 4.66 0.67 -8.31
CA TYR A 55 3.37 0.32 -7.72
C TYR A 55 3.47 0.10 -6.20
N VAL A 56 4.52 -0.61 -5.76
CA VAL A 56 4.80 -0.84 -4.33
C VAL A 56 5.09 0.48 -3.61
N ALA A 57 5.90 1.35 -4.21
CA ALA A 57 6.20 2.67 -3.67
C ALA A 57 4.94 3.56 -3.59
N ASP A 58 4.15 3.62 -4.66
CA ASP A 58 2.93 4.42 -4.74
C ASP A 58 1.88 3.94 -3.74
N PHE A 59 1.76 2.63 -3.52
CA PHE A 59 0.88 2.07 -2.51
C PHE A 59 1.28 2.52 -1.10
N ALA A 60 2.57 2.48 -0.79
CA ALA A 60 3.10 2.94 0.50
C ALA A 60 2.91 4.46 0.68
N LEU A 61 3.17 5.25 -0.36
CA LEU A 61 2.99 6.71 -0.36
C LEU A 61 1.51 7.10 -0.25
N ALA A 62 0.60 6.36 -0.88
CA ALA A 62 -0.84 6.58 -0.77
C ALA A 62 -1.32 6.35 0.67
N GLY A 63 -0.90 5.23 1.29
CA GLY A 63 -1.24 4.97 2.69
C GLY A 63 -0.63 5.97 3.67
N GLN A 64 0.62 6.40 3.44
CA GLN A 64 1.25 7.45 4.24
C GLN A 64 0.55 8.80 4.11
N ALA A 65 0.10 9.18 2.91
CA ALA A 65 -0.64 10.43 2.73
C ALA A 65 -2.03 10.36 3.35
N ALA A 66 -2.72 9.22 3.26
CA ALA A 66 -4.06 9.04 3.82
C ALA A 66 -4.09 9.04 5.36
N LEU A 67 -3.00 8.60 6.00
CA LEU A 67 -2.88 8.43 7.45
C LEU A 67 -1.79 9.32 8.09
N GLY A 68 -1.30 10.32 7.35
CA GLY A 68 -0.18 11.16 7.78
C GLY A 68 -0.55 12.23 8.81
N GLU A 69 -1.84 12.54 8.98
CA GLU A 69 -2.27 13.54 9.97
C GLU A 69 -2.09 13.00 11.40
N PRO A 70 -1.79 13.87 12.39
CA PRO A 70 -1.52 13.44 13.77
C PRO A 70 -2.62 12.55 14.40
N GLY A 71 -3.88 12.73 14.01
CA GLY A 71 -5.01 11.92 14.49
C GLY A 71 -4.97 10.45 14.04
N TRP A 72 -4.16 10.11 13.03
CA TRP A 72 -4.10 8.77 12.43
C TRP A 72 -2.77 8.06 12.65
N ALA A 73 -1.87 8.62 13.47
CA ALA A 73 -0.55 8.06 13.72
C ALA A 73 -0.61 6.58 14.13
N SER A 74 -1.55 6.20 15.00
CA SER A 74 -1.71 4.80 15.43
C SER A 74 -2.18 3.88 14.30
N ARG A 75 -3.05 4.38 13.41
CA ARG A 75 -3.51 3.67 12.20
C ARG A 75 -2.38 3.54 11.18
N LEU A 76 -1.53 4.55 11.05
CA LEU A 76 -0.35 4.50 10.20
C LEU A 76 0.64 3.42 10.66
N VAL A 77 0.83 3.25 11.98
CA VAL A 77 1.63 2.14 12.51
C VAL A 77 0.99 0.81 12.15
N LEU A 78 -0.33 0.63 12.37
CA LEU A 78 -1.02 -0.60 11.95
C LEU A 78 -0.88 -0.84 10.44
N PHE A 79 -0.99 0.21 9.63
CA PHE A 79 -0.82 0.13 8.19
C PHE A 79 0.56 -0.35 7.79
N ARG A 80 1.61 0.22 8.38
CA ARG A 80 2.99 -0.17 8.13
C ARG A 80 3.28 -1.59 8.59
N THR A 81 2.79 -2.00 9.76
CA THR A 81 3.06 -3.34 10.31
C THR A 81 2.28 -4.42 9.57
N HIS A 82 0.96 -4.27 9.44
CA HIS A 82 0.10 -5.32 8.91
C HIS A 82 0.05 -5.32 7.38
N TYR A 83 -0.25 -4.18 6.77
CA TYR A 83 -0.50 -4.11 5.33
C TYR A 83 0.80 -4.02 4.52
N LEU A 84 1.71 -3.11 4.88
CA LEU A 84 3.00 -3.01 4.21
C LEU A 84 3.94 -4.14 4.61
N GLY A 85 4.07 -4.38 5.92
CA GLY A 85 4.96 -5.38 6.51
C GLY A 85 4.49 -6.83 6.36
N LEU A 86 3.23 -7.06 5.99
CA LEU A 86 2.62 -8.40 5.85
C LEU A 86 2.66 -9.22 7.14
N VAL A 87 2.71 -8.55 8.30
CA VAL A 87 2.66 -9.22 9.61
C VAL A 87 1.24 -9.75 9.84
N PRO A 88 1.05 -11.06 10.11
CA PRO A 88 -0.28 -11.64 10.29
C PRO A 88 -1.00 -11.07 11.52
N TYR A 89 -2.34 -11.10 11.49
CA TYR A 89 -3.22 -10.61 12.56
C TYR A 89 -2.78 -11.08 13.96
N GLU A 90 -2.43 -12.37 14.11
CA GLU A 90 -2.06 -12.95 15.40
C GLU A 90 -0.79 -12.39 16.01
N ARG A 91 0.07 -11.77 15.21
CA ARG A 91 1.27 -11.07 15.68
C ARG A 91 1.06 -9.56 15.76
N ALA A 92 0.38 -8.98 14.78
CA ALA A 92 0.17 -7.54 14.69
C ALA A 92 -0.80 -7.01 15.75
N ARG A 93 -1.92 -7.70 16.02
CA ARG A 93 -2.92 -7.26 17.00
C ARG A 93 -2.33 -7.14 18.42
N PRO A 94 -1.69 -8.17 19.00
CA PRO A 94 -1.13 -8.06 20.36
C PRO A 94 0.03 -7.06 20.42
N PHE A 95 0.86 -6.98 19.37
CA PHE A 95 1.93 -5.99 19.27
C PHE A 95 1.43 -4.54 19.38
N LEU A 96 0.25 -4.26 18.81
CA LEU A 96 -0.38 -2.94 18.86
C LEU A 96 -1.28 -2.72 20.07
N GLY A 97 -1.39 -3.71 20.97
CA GLY A 97 -2.26 -3.62 22.15
C GLY A 97 -3.75 -3.53 21.84
N LEU A 98 -4.19 -4.04 20.68
CA LEU A 98 -5.58 -3.90 20.24
C LEU A 98 -6.48 -5.03 20.73
N SER A 99 -7.71 -4.67 21.11
CA SER A 99 -8.80 -5.63 21.24
C SER A 99 -9.26 -6.13 19.85
N PRO A 100 -9.93 -7.29 19.76
CA PRO A 100 -10.48 -7.77 18.49
C PRO A 100 -11.43 -6.75 17.81
N MET A 101 -12.26 -6.07 18.60
CA MET A 101 -13.15 -5.03 18.08
C MET A 101 -12.37 -3.79 17.61
N GLY A 102 -11.33 -3.38 18.36
CA GLY A 102 -10.45 -2.29 17.96
C GLY A 102 -9.73 -2.58 16.65
N TRP A 103 -9.31 -3.83 16.43
CA TRP A 103 -8.73 -4.27 15.16
C TRP A 103 -9.70 -4.08 13.98
N VAL A 104 -10.93 -4.56 14.11
CA VAL A 104 -11.96 -4.43 13.05
C VAL A 104 -12.22 -2.97 12.74
N ASN A 105 -12.40 -2.13 13.76
CA ASN A 105 -12.63 -0.70 13.57
C ASN A 105 -11.46 -0.02 12.86
N TRP A 106 -10.22 -0.28 13.28
CA TRP A 106 -9.04 0.37 12.70
C TRP A 106 -8.78 -0.10 11.26
N THR A 107 -8.92 -1.39 10.99
CA THR A 107 -8.76 -1.95 9.65
C THR A 107 -9.83 -1.43 8.69
N GLU A 108 -11.08 -1.27 9.13
CA GLU A 108 -12.14 -0.64 8.35
C GLU A 108 -11.81 0.83 8.02
N GLU A 109 -11.39 1.61 9.02
CA GLU A 109 -10.99 3.02 8.83
C GLU A 109 -9.83 3.17 7.85
N ILE A 110 -8.81 2.31 7.97
CA ILE A 110 -7.65 2.30 7.08
C ILE A 110 -8.07 1.96 5.66
N ARG A 111 -8.84 0.88 5.46
CA ARG A 111 -9.31 0.48 4.13
C ARG A 111 -10.11 1.59 3.47
N ARG A 112 -10.99 2.25 4.22
CA ARG A 112 -11.78 3.38 3.70
C ARG A 112 -10.90 4.55 3.29
N ARG A 113 -10.03 5.05 4.17
CA ARG A 113 -9.20 6.24 3.89
C ARG A 113 -8.15 5.98 2.82
N CYS A 114 -7.39 4.90 2.96
CA CYS A 114 -6.37 4.54 1.99
C CYS A 114 -6.99 4.19 0.63
N GLY A 115 -8.13 3.50 0.61
CA GLY A 115 -8.87 3.21 -0.61
C GLY A 115 -9.36 4.45 -1.33
N GLN A 116 -9.82 5.47 -0.58
CA GLN A 116 -10.20 6.76 -1.15
C GLN A 116 -9.00 7.47 -1.78
N GLU A 117 -7.84 7.40 -1.13
CA GLU A 117 -6.60 7.98 -1.68
C GLU A 117 -6.11 7.22 -2.92
N MET A 118 -6.25 5.90 -2.97
CA MET A 118 -5.93 5.08 -4.14
C MET A 118 -6.83 5.39 -5.34
N LEU A 119 -8.13 5.62 -5.09
CA LEU A 119 -9.06 6.08 -6.10
C LEU A 119 -8.69 7.49 -6.61
N ARG A 120 -8.35 8.40 -5.70
CA ARG A 120 -7.91 9.77 -6.02
C ARG A 120 -6.64 9.78 -6.88
N ARG A 121 -5.72 8.85 -6.64
CA ARG A 121 -4.45 8.70 -7.37
C ARG A 121 -4.54 7.86 -8.65
N GLY A 122 -5.70 7.27 -8.95
CA GLY A 122 -5.87 6.44 -10.14
C GLY A 122 -5.17 5.07 -10.06
N MET A 123 -4.82 4.59 -8.85
CA MET A 123 -4.25 3.26 -8.67
C MET A 123 -5.28 2.14 -8.88
N PHE A 124 -6.56 2.46 -8.68
CA PHE A 124 -7.66 1.55 -8.93
C PHE A 124 -8.41 1.92 -10.22
N PRO A 125 -8.70 0.96 -11.12
CA PRO A 125 -8.33 -0.46 -11.03
C PRO A 125 -6.85 -0.68 -11.37
N PRO A 126 -6.13 -1.60 -10.70
CA PRO A 126 -4.69 -1.80 -10.93
C PRO A 126 -4.31 -2.13 -12.38
N LYS A 127 -5.20 -2.81 -13.11
CA LYS A 127 -5.01 -3.07 -14.55
C LYS A 127 -4.79 -1.77 -15.34
N ARG A 128 -5.49 -0.69 -14.99
CA ARG A 128 -5.34 0.62 -15.61
C ARG A 128 -4.00 1.25 -15.27
N TYR A 129 -3.58 1.13 -14.01
CA TYR A 129 -2.27 1.61 -13.56
C TYR A 129 -1.12 1.02 -14.39
N PHE A 130 -1.14 -0.28 -14.71
CA PHE A 130 -0.08 -0.90 -15.51
C PHE A 130 -0.19 -0.69 -17.03
N LEU A 131 -1.37 -0.34 -17.54
CA LEU A 131 -1.62 -0.15 -18.98
C LEU A 131 -1.43 1.29 -19.44
N GLU A 132 -1.79 2.25 -18.59
CA GLU A 132 -1.56 3.67 -18.85
C GLU A 132 -0.10 4.02 -18.56
N ALA A 133 0.82 3.53 -19.39
CA ALA A 133 2.03 4.25 -19.68
C ALA A 133 1.59 5.58 -20.32
N SER A 134 1.73 6.69 -19.58
CA SER A 134 1.59 8.03 -20.18
C SER A 134 2.82 8.30 -21.04
#